data_AF-A0A956IME7-F1
#
_entry.id   AF-A0A956IME7-F1
#
_cell.length_a   1.000
_cell.length_b   1.000
_cell.length_c   1.000
_cell.angle_alpha   90.00
_cell.angle_beta   90.00
_cell.angle_gamma   90.00
#
_symmetry.space_group_name_H-M   'P 1'
#
loop_
_entity.id
_entity.type
_entity.pdbx_description
1 polymer ?
#
loop_
_entity_poly.entity_id
_entity_poly.type
_entity_poly.pdbx_seq_one_letter_code
_entity_poly.pdbx_strand_id
1 'polypeptide(L)'
;MRWFMGLGLGIVWVAACGSEDGTKQRQGQDAGADGSLGATGGTRGGSAGSSSVGGASSGGDSGASAAGTGAAGSAGASGSPGAGGSGGLVDAGSDSGSGGAGGVTDAGCGSTTVGAATIQWSHTFGTAVNDRAADVTTGASDEVFVVGYTSGVLGAVDAPGDDAFLQKLDAAGNVAWTHQFGSAGNDSASSVRLDSDANILVGGITSGDLQGSNQGKFDGFVRKLKNGTSGPEEQWTYQFGTAEDEYVHAIAADSAGNVLITGRTLGDLSGNSAGASDVYVRKLDKLGVESWTVQFGTSGAEQGMAIA
;
A
#
# COMPACT_ATOMS: atom_id res chain seq x y z
N MET A 1 -18.52 -32.72 29.16
CA MET A 1 -17.66 -31.55 29.43
C MET A 1 -16.31 -31.82 28.78
N ARG A 2 -16.01 -31.12 27.68
CA ARG A 2 -14.71 -31.19 27.01
C ARG A 2 -14.17 -29.76 26.97
N TRP A 3 -12.98 -29.58 27.54
CA TRP A 3 -12.23 -28.34 27.53
C TRP A 3 -11.54 -28.19 26.17
N PHE A 4 -11.70 -27.03 25.52
CA PHE A 4 -10.77 -26.59 24.49
C PHE A 4 -9.87 -25.53 25.12
N MET A 5 -8.59 -25.89 25.25
CA MET A 5 -7.49 -24.99 25.58
C MET A 5 -6.73 -24.71 24.29
N GLY A 6 -6.36 -23.46 24.06
CA GLY A 6 -5.29 -23.09 23.12
C GLY A 6 -5.70 -22.09 22.06
N LEU A 7 -5.56 -20.79 22.37
CA LEU A 7 -5.23 -19.77 21.37
C LEU A 7 -4.06 -18.98 21.93
N GLY A 8 -2.86 -19.35 21.50
CA GLY A 8 -1.68 -18.50 21.61
C GLY A 8 -1.62 -17.65 20.35
N LEU A 9 -2.13 -16.42 20.42
CA LEU A 9 -1.95 -15.43 19.36
C LEU A 9 -0.50 -14.98 19.40
N GLY A 10 0.34 -15.61 18.57
CA GLY A 10 1.68 -15.11 18.27
C GLY A 10 1.55 -13.90 17.35
N ILE A 11 2.07 -12.75 17.79
CA ILE A 11 2.20 -11.59 16.93
C ILE A 11 3.32 -11.90 15.92
N VAL A 12 2.96 -12.03 14.65
CA VAL A 12 3.91 -12.19 13.54
C VAL A 12 4.38 -10.81 13.10
N TRP A 13 5.69 -10.56 13.21
CA TRP A 13 6.33 -9.37 12.64
C TRP A 13 6.99 -9.77 11.32
N VAL A 14 6.49 -9.23 10.21
CA VAL A 14 7.20 -9.27 8.93
C VAL A 14 7.89 -7.92 8.75
N ALA A 15 9.23 -7.91 8.78
CA ALA A 15 10.03 -6.71 8.52
C ALA A 15 10.75 -6.90 7.18
N ALA A 16 10.43 -6.08 6.17
CA ALA A 16 11.27 -5.92 5.00
C ALA A 16 12.27 -4.80 5.28
N CYS A 17 13.56 -5.11 5.27
CA CYS A 17 14.62 -4.11 5.42
C CYS A 17 15.17 -3.78 4.03
N GLY A 18 15.00 -2.53 3.58
CA GLY A 18 15.69 -2.01 2.41
C GLY A 18 17.17 -1.79 2.76
N SER A 19 18.08 -2.25 1.91
CA SER A 19 19.51 -1.99 2.11
C SER A 19 19.87 -0.61 1.55
N GLU A 20 20.08 0.36 2.44
CA GLU A 20 20.89 1.54 2.14
C GLU A 20 22.30 1.33 2.69
N ASP A 21 23.26 1.72 1.86
CA ASP A 21 24.71 1.81 2.09
C ASP A 21 25.54 0.52 2.10
N GLY A 22 26.04 0.22 0.90
CA GLY A 22 27.30 -0.48 0.70
C GLY A 22 28.48 0.31 1.27
N THR A 23 28.79 0.11 2.55
CA THR A 23 30.17 0.21 3.04
C THR A 23 30.53 -0.96 3.95
N LYS A 24 31.63 -1.60 3.55
CA LYS A 24 32.30 -2.78 4.09
C LYS A 24 32.35 -2.86 5.63
N GLN A 25 32.02 -4.04 6.16
CA GLN A 25 32.78 -4.66 7.25
C GLN A 25 33.08 -6.11 6.87
N ARG A 26 34.31 -6.35 6.38
CA ARG A 26 34.89 -7.70 6.33
C ARG A 26 35.28 -8.06 7.75
N GLN A 27 34.62 -9.04 8.36
CA GLN A 27 35.22 -9.76 9.48
C GLN A 27 36.11 -10.85 8.90
N GLY A 28 37.39 -10.78 9.27
CA GLY A 28 38.42 -11.70 8.85
C GLY A 28 38.32 -13.04 9.56
N GLN A 29 38.64 -14.09 8.82
CA GLN A 29 39.29 -15.26 9.35
C GLN A 29 40.43 -15.62 8.39
N ASP A 30 41.65 -15.58 8.93
CA ASP A 30 42.86 -16.05 8.29
C ASP A 30 42.83 -17.58 8.13
N ALA A 31 43.22 -18.06 6.94
CA ALA A 31 44.00 -19.29 6.78
C ALA A 31 44.61 -19.37 5.36
N GLY A 32 45.90 -19.03 5.27
CA GLY A 32 46.96 -19.87 4.71
C GLY A 32 46.91 -20.39 3.27
N ALA A 33 47.95 -19.97 2.54
CA ALA A 33 48.79 -20.74 1.60
C ALA A 33 48.54 -20.65 0.07
N ASP A 34 49.56 -20.03 -0.56
CA ASP A 34 50.33 -20.45 -1.76
C ASP A 34 49.64 -20.69 -3.13
N GLY A 35 50.23 -20.12 -4.17
CA GLY A 35 49.97 -20.45 -5.57
C GLY A 35 50.10 -19.29 -6.55
N SER A 36 51.28 -19.13 -7.14
CA SER A 36 51.58 -18.15 -8.22
C SER A 36 50.92 -18.46 -9.58
N LEU A 37 51.20 -17.59 -10.57
CA LEU A 37 50.90 -17.61 -12.03
C LEU A 37 49.66 -16.77 -12.40
N GLY A 38 49.65 -15.87 -13.38
CA GLY A 38 50.59 -15.44 -14.40
C GLY A 38 49.85 -14.46 -15.36
N ALA A 39 50.63 -13.65 -16.08
CA ALA A 39 50.28 -12.56 -16.99
C ALA A 39 49.10 -12.82 -17.98
N THR A 40 48.33 -11.82 -18.44
CA THR A 40 48.62 -10.85 -19.53
C THR A 40 47.29 -10.08 -19.76
N GLY A 41 47.25 -8.76 -19.95
CA GLY A 41 47.58 -8.03 -21.18
C GLY A 41 46.31 -7.37 -21.76
N GLY A 42 46.40 -6.12 -22.24
CA GLY A 42 45.35 -5.53 -23.10
C GLY A 42 44.91 -4.11 -22.77
N THR A 43 45.76 -3.14 -23.09
CA THR A 43 45.38 -1.73 -23.25
C THR A 43 44.67 -1.52 -24.59
N ARG A 44 43.66 -0.63 -24.63
CA ARG A 44 43.49 0.47 -25.61
C ARG A 44 42.16 1.20 -25.38
N GLY A 45 42.25 2.32 -24.67
CA GLY A 45 41.30 3.43 -24.78
C GLY A 45 41.77 4.38 -25.87
N GLY A 46 40.84 4.85 -26.70
CA GLY A 46 41.05 5.88 -27.71
C GLY A 46 39.75 6.66 -27.89
N SER A 47 39.79 7.93 -27.50
CA SER A 47 38.69 8.89 -27.53
C SER A 47 38.50 9.56 -28.90
N ALA A 48 37.27 9.96 -29.19
CA ALA A 48 36.87 11.21 -29.85
C ALA A 48 35.35 11.34 -29.61
N GLY A 49 34.74 12.44 -29.15
CA GLY A 49 35.10 13.84 -29.27
C GLY A 49 34.28 14.49 -30.39
N SER A 50 33.10 15.02 -30.08
CA SER A 50 32.55 16.17 -30.82
C SER A 50 31.54 16.97 -29.96
N SER A 51 31.86 18.25 -29.84
CA SER A 51 31.06 19.42 -29.44
C SER A 51 29.95 19.71 -30.49
N SER A 52 28.91 20.54 -30.32
CA SER A 52 28.81 21.88 -29.73
C SER A 52 27.33 22.35 -29.75
N VAL A 53 26.83 22.98 -28.66
CA VAL A 53 26.40 24.40 -28.49
C VAL A 53 25.09 24.87 -29.19
N GLY A 54 24.16 25.44 -28.41
CA GLY A 54 23.52 26.72 -28.74
C GLY A 54 21.99 26.84 -28.57
N GLY A 55 21.52 27.78 -27.75
CA GLY A 55 20.20 28.42 -27.90
C GLY A 55 19.45 28.73 -26.59
N ALA A 56 19.25 30.02 -26.28
CA ALA A 56 18.59 30.55 -25.09
C ALA A 56 17.41 31.49 -25.44
N SER A 57 16.69 31.96 -24.40
CA SER A 57 15.66 33.04 -24.32
C SER A 57 14.22 32.61 -24.65
N SER A 58 13.12 33.14 -24.08
CA SER A 58 12.73 34.29 -23.19
C SER A 58 11.29 33.97 -22.69
N GLY A 59 10.74 34.38 -21.54
CA GLY A 59 10.51 35.70 -20.97
C GLY A 59 9.05 36.16 -21.17
N GLY A 60 8.28 36.49 -20.11
CA GLY A 60 7.11 37.38 -20.21
C GLY A 60 5.86 37.06 -19.35
N ASP A 61 5.64 37.90 -18.34
CA ASP A 61 4.52 37.98 -17.39
C ASP A 61 3.17 38.50 -17.96
N SER A 62 2.12 38.31 -17.13
CA SER A 62 1.12 39.32 -16.67
C SER A 62 -0.36 39.11 -17.07
N GLY A 63 -1.26 39.32 -16.10
CA GLY A 63 -2.68 39.61 -16.37
C GLY A 63 -3.68 39.27 -15.27
N ALA A 64 -3.67 40.00 -14.15
CA ALA A 64 -4.78 40.05 -13.21
C ALA A 64 -5.95 40.91 -13.74
N SER A 65 -7.19 40.56 -13.43
CA SER A 65 -8.28 41.53 -13.28
C SER A 65 -9.39 41.00 -12.35
N ALA A 66 -9.99 41.92 -11.60
CA ALA A 66 -10.84 41.70 -10.45
C ALA A 66 -12.28 42.23 -10.66
N ALA A 67 -13.16 41.79 -9.75
CA ALA A 67 -14.28 42.51 -9.13
C ALA A 67 -15.71 42.42 -9.73
N GLY A 68 -16.68 42.27 -8.81
CA GLY A 68 -18.11 42.59 -8.99
C GLY A 68 -19.10 41.67 -8.25
N THR A 69 -19.19 41.69 -6.91
CA THR A 69 -20.27 42.33 -6.08
C THR A 69 -21.68 41.70 -6.13
N GLY A 70 -22.22 41.36 -4.95
CA GLY A 70 -23.67 41.19 -4.71
C GLY A 70 -24.00 40.56 -3.35
N ALA A 71 -24.58 41.33 -2.43
CA ALA A 71 -24.81 40.99 -1.03
C ALA A 71 -26.29 40.70 -0.68
N ALA A 72 -26.46 40.09 0.51
CA ALA A 72 -27.55 40.19 1.48
C ALA A 72 -28.78 39.25 1.38
N GLY A 73 -29.10 38.62 2.53
CA GLY A 73 -30.39 37.99 2.83
C GLY A 73 -30.38 37.16 4.12
N SER A 74 -31.01 37.66 5.17
CA SER A 74 -30.95 37.24 6.58
C SER A 74 -32.04 36.26 7.03
N ALA A 75 -31.71 35.50 8.10
CA ALA A 75 -32.52 35.09 9.27
C ALA A 75 -33.75 34.16 9.10
N GLY A 76 -33.82 33.16 9.99
CA GLY A 76 -35.05 32.43 10.32
C GLY A 76 -34.82 31.15 11.11
N ALA A 77 -34.81 31.24 12.44
CA ALA A 77 -34.92 30.10 13.35
C ALA A 77 -36.38 29.66 13.50
N SER A 78 -36.66 28.36 13.59
CA SER A 78 -37.61 27.75 14.56
C SER A 78 -37.85 26.26 14.31
N GLY A 79 -37.82 25.46 15.39
CA GLY A 79 -38.71 24.30 15.58
C GLY A 79 -38.16 22.89 15.36
N SER A 80 -37.63 22.26 16.41
CA SER A 80 -37.82 20.81 16.63
C SER A 80 -39.22 20.54 17.20
N PRO A 81 -39.78 19.33 17.07
CA PRO A 81 -39.49 18.28 18.06
C PRO A 81 -39.39 16.84 17.51
N GLY A 82 -38.74 15.95 18.28
CA GLY A 82 -39.20 14.55 18.39
C GLY A 82 -38.25 13.42 18.01
N ALA A 83 -37.30 13.12 18.92
CA ALA A 83 -36.88 11.78 19.39
C ALA A 83 -36.54 10.63 18.40
N GLY A 84 -35.31 10.13 18.51
CA GLY A 84 -34.97 8.75 18.16
C GLY A 84 -33.47 8.42 18.29
N GLY A 85 -33.10 7.66 19.33
CA GLY A 85 -31.98 6.72 19.28
C GLY A 85 -30.56 7.26 19.51
N SER A 86 -30.12 7.18 20.77
CA SER A 86 -28.75 7.36 21.25
C SER A 86 -27.75 6.35 20.67
N GLY A 87 -26.60 6.84 20.22
CA GLY A 87 -25.40 6.05 19.89
C GLY A 87 -24.19 6.97 19.81
N GLY A 88 -23.92 7.71 20.89
CA GLY A 88 -22.79 8.64 20.97
C GLY A 88 -21.46 7.89 20.97
N LEU A 89 -20.62 8.21 20.00
CA LEU A 89 -19.19 7.93 19.99
C LEU A 89 -18.57 8.54 21.25
N VAL A 90 -17.98 7.72 22.11
CA VAL A 90 -17.15 8.17 23.22
C VAL A 90 -15.76 8.49 22.69
N ASP A 91 -15.44 9.78 22.74
CA ASP A 91 -14.11 10.35 22.58
C ASP A 91 -13.18 9.79 23.68
N ALA A 92 -12.09 9.14 23.28
CA ALA A 92 -11.04 8.70 24.21
C ALA A 92 -10.17 9.92 24.54
N GLY A 93 -10.69 10.77 25.42
CA GLY A 93 -9.97 11.91 25.96
C GLY A 93 -8.68 11.49 26.67
N SER A 94 -7.61 12.22 26.37
CA SER A 94 -6.34 12.20 27.08
C SER A 94 -6.53 12.77 28.49
N ASP A 95 -6.47 11.92 29.53
CA ASP A 95 -6.42 12.38 30.91
C ASP A 95 -4.98 12.73 31.31
N SER A 96 -4.76 14.02 31.56
CA SER A 96 -3.56 14.59 32.15
C SER A 96 -3.77 14.94 33.64
N GLY A 97 -4.21 13.97 34.44
CA GLY A 97 -3.81 13.78 35.83
C GLY A 97 -4.43 14.69 36.91
N SER A 98 -4.84 14.08 38.02
CA SER A 98 -4.24 14.27 39.36
C SER A 98 -5.21 13.86 40.48
N GLY A 99 -4.76 12.91 41.33
CA GLY A 99 -5.09 12.76 42.74
C GLY A 99 -6.56 12.80 43.21
N GLY A 100 -7.09 11.65 43.62
CA GLY A 100 -8.27 11.62 44.51
C GLY A 100 -8.75 10.21 44.81
N ALA A 101 -8.53 9.74 46.03
CA ALA A 101 -9.04 8.47 46.52
C ALA A 101 -10.58 8.49 46.58
N GLY A 102 -11.22 7.63 45.81
CA GLY A 102 -12.68 7.42 45.84
C GLY A 102 -13.06 6.38 44.79
N GLY A 103 -13.58 5.25 45.23
CA GLY A 103 -13.84 4.08 44.39
C GLY A 103 -14.76 4.39 43.20
N VAL A 104 -14.16 4.40 42.02
CA VAL A 104 -14.81 3.95 40.79
C VAL A 104 -14.22 2.57 40.51
N THR A 105 -15.08 1.56 40.38
CA THR A 105 -14.70 0.32 39.71
C THR A 105 -14.44 0.70 38.26
N ASP A 106 -13.20 1.12 37.99
CA ASP A 106 -12.64 1.18 36.64
C ASP A 106 -12.92 -0.18 35.98
N ALA A 107 -13.41 -0.13 34.74
CA ALA A 107 -13.65 -1.32 33.95
C ALA A 107 -12.29 -1.96 33.70
N GLY A 108 -11.87 -2.82 34.62
CA GLY A 108 -10.59 -3.48 34.61
C GLY A 108 -10.41 -4.17 33.26
N CYS A 109 -9.60 -3.58 32.40
CA CYS A 109 -8.87 -4.32 31.40
C CYS A 109 -8.03 -5.30 32.21
N GLY A 110 -8.55 -6.52 32.38
CA GLY A 110 -7.88 -7.58 33.09
C GLY A 110 -6.50 -7.71 32.48
N SER A 111 -5.49 -7.30 33.24
CA SER A 111 -4.09 -7.50 32.90
C SER A 111 -3.87 -9.01 32.88
N THR A 112 -4.15 -9.59 31.73
CA THR A 112 -3.66 -10.91 31.40
C THR A 112 -2.18 -10.69 31.20
N THR A 113 -1.36 -11.25 32.09
CA THR A 113 0.07 -11.34 31.87
C THR A 113 0.27 -12.05 30.54
N VAL A 114 0.37 -11.30 29.45
CA VAL A 114 0.82 -11.83 28.17
C VAL A 114 2.26 -12.22 28.45
N GLY A 115 2.52 -13.53 28.56
CA GLY A 115 3.88 -14.03 28.65
C GLY A 115 4.72 -13.37 27.55
N ALA A 116 5.98 -13.06 27.85
CA ALA A 116 6.86 -12.36 26.93
C ALA A 116 6.73 -12.98 25.52
N ALA A 117 6.24 -12.17 24.56
CA ALA A 117 6.05 -12.62 23.20
C ALA A 117 7.42 -13.01 22.63
N THR A 118 7.63 -14.31 22.42
CA THR A 118 8.84 -14.81 21.76
C THR A 118 8.59 -14.82 20.26
N ILE A 119 9.53 -14.26 19.49
CA ILE A 119 9.54 -14.38 18.03
C ILE A 119 9.60 -15.87 17.69
N GLN A 120 8.59 -16.37 16.96
CA GLN A 120 8.54 -17.77 16.53
C GLN A 120 9.53 -18.03 15.39
N TRP A 121 9.57 -17.12 14.43
CA TRP A 121 10.46 -17.13 13.29
C TRP A 121 10.70 -15.70 12.80
N SER A 122 11.80 -15.50 12.09
CA SER A 122 12.06 -14.30 11.29
C SER A 122 12.68 -14.73 9.98
N HIS A 123 12.08 -14.31 8.87
CA HIS A 123 12.61 -14.56 7.54
C HIS A 123 12.78 -13.24 6.81
N THR A 124 13.84 -13.16 6.02
CA THR A 124 14.06 -12.08 5.06
C THR A 124 13.84 -12.64 3.67
N PHE A 125 12.91 -12.05 2.92
CA PHE A 125 12.61 -12.41 1.55
C PHE A 125 12.98 -11.24 0.64
N GLY A 126 13.46 -11.56 -0.56
CA GLY A 126 13.89 -10.55 -1.53
C GLY A 126 14.86 -11.14 -2.55
N THR A 127 15.39 -10.25 -3.35
CA THR A 127 16.35 -10.48 -4.43
C THR A 127 17.66 -9.75 -4.08
N ALA A 128 18.58 -9.64 -5.05
CA ALA A 128 19.79 -8.84 -4.89
C ALA A 128 19.56 -7.35 -5.19
N VAL A 129 18.36 -6.97 -5.63
CA VAL A 129 17.97 -5.60 -5.97
C VAL A 129 16.91 -5.10 -4.98
N ASN A 130 16.19 -4.02 -5.30
CA ASN A 130 15.26 -3.41 -4.35
C ASN A 130 14.01 -4.27 -4.19
N ASP A 131 13.63 -4.53 -2.94
CA ASP A 131 12.40 -5.24 -2.59
C ASP A 131 11.77 -4.58 -1.38
N ARG A 132 10.46 -4.41 -1.41
CA ARG A 132 9.74 -3.82 -0.29
C ARG A 132 8.39 -4.48 -0.10
N ALA A 133 8.14 -5.00 1.10
CA ALA A 133 6.81 -5.35 1.56
C ALA A 133 6.04 -4.07 1.96
N ALA A 134 4.76 -4.00 1.62
CA ALA A 134 3.89 -2.86 1.86
C ALA A 134 2.73 -3.17 2.82
N ASP A 135 2.11 -4.34 2.71
CA ASP A 135 0.98 -4.75 3.55
C ASP A 135 0.96 -6.26 3.77
N VAL A 136 0.28 -6.69 4.83
CA VAL A 136 0.15 -8.09 5.24
C VAL A 136 -1.25 -8.40 5.76
N THR A 137 -1.77 -9.57 5.45
CA THR A 137 -3.01 -10.11 6.05
C THR A 137 -2.86 -11.59 6.37
N THR A 138 -3.68 -12.08 7.29
CA THR A 138 -3.76 -13.51 7.63
C THR A 138 -4.98 -14.17 6.99
N GLY A 139 -4.83 -15.45 6.61
CA GLY A 139 -5.92 -16.33 6.18
C GLY A 139 -6.31 -17.36 7.22
N ALA A 140 -7.04 -18.38 6.78
CA ALA A 140 -7.34 -19.54 7.62
C ALA A 140 -6.05 -20.35 7.91
N SER A 141 -6.02 -21.06 9.02
CA SER A 141 -4.88 -21.93 9.40
C SER A 141 -3.54 -21.20 9.48
N ASP A 142 -3.55 -19.95 9.95
CA ASP A 142 -2.36 -19.11 10.14
C ASP A 142 -1.55 -18.87 8.84
N GLU A 143 -2.21 -18.95 7.68
CA GLU A 143 -1.63 -18.49 6.41
C GLU A 143 -1.36 -16.98 6.48
N VAL A 144 -0.23 -16.54 5.90
CA VAL A 144 0.12 -15.11 5.82
C VAL A 144 0.27 -14.71 4.37
N PHE A 145 -0.33 -13.59 3.97
CA PHE A 145 -0.22 -13.02 2.63
C PHE A 145 0.47 -11.68 2.73
N VAL A 146 1.57 -11.51 2.01
CA VAL A 146 2.38 -10.29 1.97
C VAL A 146 2.35 -9.74 0.55
N VAL A 147 2.16 -8.44 0.40
CA VAL A 147 2.27 -7.76 -0.89
C VAL A 147 3.31 -6.66 -0.87
N GLY A 148 3.76 -6.25 -2.04
CA GLY A 148 4.76 -5.20 -2.20
C GLY A 148 5.23 -5.05 -3.64
N TYR A 149 6.47 -4.62 -3.81
CA TYR A 149 7.15 -4.60 -5.10
C TYR A 149 8.57 -5.20 -5.02
N THR A 150 9.09 -5.64 -6.17
CA THR A 150 10.47 -6.10 -6.38
C THR A 150 11.01 -5.54 -7.70
N SER A 151 12.27 -5.09 -7.73
CA SER A 151 12.95 -4.72 -8.99
C SER A 151 13.65 -5.91 -9.67
N GLY A 152 13.41 -7.13 -9.17
CA GLY A 152 14.09 -8.34 -9.62
C GLY A 152 13.16 -9.53 -9.77
N VAL A 153 13.75 -10.73 -9.89
CA VAL A 153 12.98 -11.97 -10.08
C VAL A 153 12.77 -12.65 -8.73
N LEU A 154 11.70 -12.28 -8.02
CA LEU A 154 11.30 -12.91 -6.75
C LEU A 154 10.50 -14.21 -6.98
N GLY A 155 9.72 -14.24 -8.07
CA GLY A 155 8.99 -15.41 -8.53
C GLY A 155 9.42 -15.81 -9.94
N ALA A 156 8.59 -15.51 -10.93
CA ALA A 156 8.86 -15.84 -12.33
C ALA A 156 8.17 -14.85 -13.28
N VAL A 157 8.63 -13.60 -13.32
CA VAL A 157 8.37 -12.59 -14.35
C VAL A 157 9.59 -11.68 -14.36
N ASP A 158 10.00 -11.19 -15.54
CA ASP A 158 11.02 -10.15 -15.68
C ASP A 158 10.55 -9.21 -16.81
N ALA A 159 9.67 -8.29 -16.45
CA ALA A 159 9.40 -7.11 -17.24
C ALA A 159 10.33 -5.99 -16.76
N PRO A 160 10.74 -5.05 -17.62
CA PRO A 160 11.54 -3.91 -17.16
C PRO A 160 10.72 -3.05 -16.19
N GLY A 161 11.25 -2.79 -14.99
CA GLY A 161 10.59 -1.96 -13.98
C GLY A 161 10.55 -2.62 -12.61
N ASP A 162 9.88 -1.98 -11.66
CA ASP A 162 9.45 -2.63 -10.43
C ASP A 162 8.18 -3.44 -10.71
N ASP A 163 8.11 -4.68 -10.24
CA ASP A 163 6.92 -5.52 -10.34
C ASP A 163 6.21 -5.65 -8.99
N ALA A 164 4.88 -5.66 -9.01
CA ALA A 164 4.10 -6.01 -7.83
C ALA A 164 4.26 -7.50 -7.50
N PHE A 165 4.25 -7.84 -6.21
CA PHE A 165 4.20 -9.24 -5.79
C PHE A 165 3.14 -9.49 -4.73
N LEU A 166 2.70 -10.75 -4.69
CA LEU A 166 1.93 -11.37 -3.63
C LEU A 166 2.64 -12.67 -3.23
N GLN A 167 2.96 -12.82 -1.95
CA GLN A 167 3.61 -14.01 -1.42
C GLN A 167 2.74 -14.61 -0.31
N LYS A 168 2.57 -15.93 -0.35
CA LYS A 168 1.90 -16.69 0.71
C LYS A 168 2.92 -17.43 1.55
N LEU A 169 2.82 -17.29 2.86
CA LEU A 169 3.59 -18.06 3.84
C LEU A 169 2.68 -19.04 4.58
N ASP A 170 3.24 -20.18 4.96
CA ASP A 170 2.61 -21.11 5.89
C ASP A 170 2.74 -20.62 7.35
N ALA A 171 2.09 -21.32 8.29
CA ALA A 171 2.12 -21.00 9.71
C ALA A 171 3.53 -20.99 10.33
N ALA A 172 4.49 -21.70 9.71
CA ALA A 172 5.88 -21.75 10.13
C ALA A 172 6.75 -20.66 9.45
N GLY A 173 6.16 -19.79 8.63
CA GLY A 173 6.85 -18.72 7.93
C GLY A 173 7.54 -19.15 6.65
N ASN A 174 7.35 -20.38 6.16
CA ASN A 174 7.93 -20.82 4.89
C ASN A 174 7.09 -20.30 3.72
N VAL A 175 7.74 -19.93 2.63
CA VAL A 175 7.06 -19.53 1.38
C VAL A 175 6.33 -20.73 0.78
N ALA A 176 5.01 -20.68 0.77
CA ALA A 176 4.18 -21.65 0.06
C ALA A 176 4.20 -21.38 -1.46
N TRP A 177 4.09 -20.10 -1.84
CA TRP A 177 4.25 -19.65 -3.23
C TRP A 177 4.51 -18.14 -3.31
N THR A 178 5.09 -17.70 -4.43
CA THR A 178 5.23 -16.30 -4.82
C THR A 178 4.51 -16.09 -6.15
N HIS A 179 3.73 -15.02 -6.25
CA HIS A 179 3.09 -14.55 -7.46
C HIS A 179 3.55 -13.12 -7.75
N GLN A 180 4.43 -12.97 -8.72
CA GLN A 180 4.93 -11.68 -9.21
C GLN A 180 4.17 -11.31 -10.49
N PHE A 181 3.76 -10.06 -10.61
CA PHE A 181 2.99 -9.55 -11.74
C PHE A 181 3.20 -8.05 -11.91
N GLY A 182 3.10 -7.58 -13.15
CA GLY A 182 3.29 -6.18 -13.49
C GLY A 182 3.02 -5.90 -14.96
N SER A 183 3.32 -4.69 -15.36
CA SER A 183 3.22 -4.15 -16.71
C SER A 183 4.63 -4.01 -17.32
N ALA A 184 4.78 -3.24 -18.39
CA ALA A 184 6.11 -2.83 -18.88
C ALA A 184 6.68 -1.60 -18.14
N GLY A 185 5.96 -1.09 -17.15
CA GLY A 185 6.34 0.03 -16.29
C GLY A 185 6.62 -0.40 -14.85
N ASN A 186 6.50 0.54 -13.91
CA ASN A 186 6.61 0.26 -12.49
C ASN A 186 5.24 -0.05 -11.89
N ASP A 187 5.18 -1.14 -11.13
CA ASP A 187 3.99 -1.70 -10.52
C ASP A 187 4.27 -1.96 -9.04
N SER A 188 3.33 -1.58 -8.18
CA SER A 188 3.46 -1.81 -6.74
C SER A 188 2.12 -2.12 -6.13
N ALA A 189 2.04 -3.22 -5.39
CA ALA A 189 0.92 -3.52 -4.52
C ALA A 189 1.10 -2.80 -3.17
N SER A 190 0.06 -2.09 -2.72
CA SER A 190 0.05 -1.30 -1.49
C SER A 190 -0.87 -1.88 -0.41
N SER A 191 -1.84 -2.72 -0.77
CA SER A 191 -2.77 -3.31 0.20
C SER A 191 -3.24 -4.70 -0.20
N VAL A 192 -3.44 -5.57 0.80
CA VAL A 192 -3.94 -6.95 0.62
C VAL A 192 -5.03 -7.29 1.64
N ARG A 193 -6.15 -7.84 1.17
CA ARG A 193 -7.25 -8.32 2.04
C ARG A 193 -7.81 -9.63 1.51
N LEU A 194 -8.52 -10.36 2.37
CA LEU A 194 -9.32 -11.51 1.95
C LEU A 194 -10.81 -11.14 1.98
N ASP A 195 -11.57 -11.63 0.99
CA ASP A 195 -13.03 -11.59 1.05
C ASP A 195 -13.60 -12.76 1.88
N SER A 196 -14.93 -12.81 2.02
CA SER A 196 -15.62 -13.86 2.79
C SER A 196 -15.44 -15.28 2.23
N ASP A 197 -15.05 -15.39 0.95
CA ASP A 197 -14.80 -16.66 0.27
C ASP A 197 -13.29 -17.00 0.25
N ALA A 198 -12.48 -16.25 1.01
CA ALA A 198 -11.02 -16.34 1.05
C ALA A 198 -10.33 -16.11 -0.31
N ASN A 199 -10.97 -15.38 -1.22
CA ASN A 199 -10.27 -14.80 -2.36
C ASN A 199 -9.39 -13.64 -1.88
N ILE A 200 -8.25 -13.48 -2.52
CA ILE A 200 -7.25 -12.47 -2.22
C ILE A 200 -7.54 -11.25 -3.07
N LEU A 201 -7.69 -10.11 -2.42
CA LEU A 201 -7.80 -8.79 -3.04
C LEU A 201 -6.46 -8.09 -2.88
N VAL A 202 -5.94 -7.54 -3.97
CA VAL A 202 -4.71 -6.76 -4.00
C VAL A 202 -5.00 -5.39 -4.60
N GLY A 203 -4.65 -4.32 -3.91
CA GLY A 203 -4.74 -2.94 -4.39
C GLY A 203 -3.35 -2.36 -4.60
N GLY A 204 -3.18 -1.49 -5.59
CA GLY A 204 -1.88 -0.91 -5.90
C GLY A 204 -1.90 0.13 -7.01
N ILE A 205 -0.73 0.45 -7.53
CA ILE A 205 -0.52 1.35 -8.66
C ILE A 205 0.26 0.66 -9.78
N THR A 206 0.04 1.11 -11.01
CA THR A 206 0.79 0.71 -12.20
C THR A 206 1.15 1.95 -13.01
N SER A 207 2.33 1.97 -13.64
CA SER A 207 2.72 2.99 -14.62
C SER A 207 2.65 2.48 -16.06
N GLY A 208 1.87 1.42 -16.30
CA GLY A 208 1.75 0.79 -17.59
C GLY A 208 0.43 0.05 -17.78
N ASP A 209 0.30 -0.61 -18.92
CA ASP A 209 -0.91 -1.34 -19.30
C ASP A 209 -0.93 -2.72 -18.61
N LEU A 210 -1.43 -2.78 -17.36
CA LEU A 210 -1.54 -4.04 -16.61
C LEU A 210 -2.68 -4.91 -17.13
N GLN A 211 -3.85 -4.30 -17.30
CA GLN A 211 -5.02 -4.91 -17.96
C GLN A 211 -6.00 -3.86 -18.54
N GLY A 212 -5.83 -2.59 -18.17
CA GLY A 212 -6.42 -1.43 -18.85
C GLY A 212 -5.36 -0.62 -19.59
N SER A 213 -5.78 0.46 -20.24
CA SER A 213 -4.84 1.45 -20.76
C SER A 213 -4.47 2.42 -19.66
N ASN A 214 -3.16 2.59 -19.45
CA ASN A 214 -2.63 3.59 -18.52
C ASN A 214 -2.89 5.00 -19.07
N GLN A 215 -3.60 5.83 -18.29
CA GLN A 215 -4.02 7.15 -18.74
C GLN A 215 -3.11 8.27 -18.22
N GLY A 216 -2.52 8.09 -17.03
CA GLY A 216 -1.61 9.04 -16.40
C GLY A 216 -0.18 8.51 -16.33
N LYS A 217 0.64 9.00 -15.39
CA LYS A 217 1.93 8.35 -15.08
C LYS A 217 1.72 7.17 -14.14
N PHE A 218 0.78 7.27 -13.20
CA PHE A 218 0.38 6.14 -12.36
C PHE A 218 -1.14 6.02 -12.33
N ASP A 219 -1.65 4.85 -12.68
CA ASP A 219 -3.04 4.48 -12.53
C ASP A 219 -3.21 3.55 -11.31
N GLY A 220 -4.37 3.62 -10.66
CA GLY A 220 -4.75 2.69 -9.60
C GLY A 220 -5.19 1.34 -10.17
N PHE A 221 -4.93 0.26 -9.45
CA PHE A 221 -5.52 -1.05 -9.76
C PHE A 221 -6.06 -1.78 -8.53
N VAL A 222 -7.03 -2.65 -8.76
CA VAL A 222 -7.44 -3.71 -7.85
C VAL A 222 -7.48 -5.04 -8.61
N ARG A 223 -6.92 -6.09 -8.01
CA ARG A 223 -6.93 -7.44 -8.54
C ARG A 223 -7.58 -8.40 -7.55
N LYS A 224 -8.47 -9.25 -8.05
CA LYS A 224 -9.03 -10.37 -7.29
C LYS A 224 -8.46 -11.68 -7.77
N LEU A 225 -8.00 -12.48 -6.83
CA LEU A 225 -7.34 -13.75 -7.04
C LEU A 225 -8.02 -14.82 -6.21
N LYS A 226 -8.32 -15.97 -6.79
CA LYS A 226 -8.71 -17.15 -6.04
C LYS A 226 -7.47 -17.77 -5.40
N ASN A 227 -7.47 -17.94 -4.08
CA ASN A 227 -6.37 -18.57 -3.34
C ASN A 227 -6.25 -20.04 -3.74
N GLY A 228 -5.10 -20.44 -4.30
CA GLY A 228 -4.79 -21.80 -4.67
C GLY A 228 -3.59 -22.36 -3.90
N THR A 229 -3.42 -23.68 -3.91
CA THR A 229 -2.32 -24.37 -3.22
C THR A 229 -0.97 -24.21 -3.92
N SER A 230 -0.96 -24.01 -5.23
CA SER A 230 0.24 -23.91 -6.06
C SER A 230 0.44 -22.51 -6.64
N GLY A 231 -0.26 -21.51 -6.08
CA GLY A 231 -0.34 -20.15 -6.58
C GLY A 231 -1.80 -19.69 -6.71
N PRO A 232 -2.01 -18.38 -6.85
CA PRO A 232 -3.32 -17.81 -7.09
C PRO A 232 -3.79 -18.02 -8.54
N GLU A 233 -5.11 -18.02 -8.75
CA GLU A 233 -5.74 -17.92 -10.06
C GLU A 233 -6.42 -16.54 -10.18
N GLU A 234 -6.09 -15.77 -11.21
CA GLU A 234 -6.72 -14.46 -11.41
C GLU A 234 -8.20 -14.59 -11.78
N GLN A 235 -9.05 -13.86 -11.05
CA GLN A 235 -10.48 -13.75 -11.37
C GLN A 235 -10.76 -12.50 -12.20
N TRP A 236 -10.20 -11.36 -11.80
CA TRP A 236 -10.27 -10.10 -12.54
C TRP A 236 -9.21 -9.11 -12.07
N THR A 237 -8.83 -8.19 -12.95
CA THR A 237 -8.14 -6.94 -12.62
C THR A 237 -8.98 -5.75 -13.07
N TYR A 238 -9.05 -4.73 -12.23
CA TYR A 238 -9.67 -3.46 -12.50
C TYR A 238 -8.62 -2.35 -12.39
N GLN A 239 -8.17 -1.82 -13.52
CA GLN A 239 -7.27 -0.67 -13.61
C GLN A 239 -8.09 0.59 -13.91
N PHE A 240 -7.79 1.69 -13.22
CA PHE A 240 -8.50 2.96 -13.36
C PHE A 240 -7.56 4.14 -13.12
N GLY A 241 -7.82 5.21 -13.86
CA GLY A 241 -7.08 6.46 -13.72
C GLY A 241 -7.64 7.57 -14.59
N THR A 242 -6.95 8.70 -14.56
CA THR A 242 -7.18 9.89 -15.36
C THR A 242 -5.90 10.24 -16.13
N ALA A 243 -5.80 11.42 -16.75
CA ALA A 243 -4.54 11.87 -17.33
C ALA A 243 -3.49 12.25 -16.27
N GLU A 244 -3.90 12.40 -15.01
CA GLU A 244 -3.05 12.67 -13.85
C GLU A 244 -2.84 11.38 -13.03
N ASP A 245 -2.13 11.47 -11.90
CA ASP A 245 -1.81 10.28 -11.11
C ASP A 245 -2.92 9.86 -10.14
N GLU A 246 -3.17 8.56 -10.05
CA GLU A 246 -4.02 7.92 -9.06
C GLU A 246 -3.23 6.93 -8.21
N TYR A 247 -3.43 7.02 -6.90
CA TYR A 247 -2.81 6.14 -5.93
C TYR A 247 -3.89 5.36 -5.18
N VAL A 248 -3.76 4.04 -5.12
CA VAL A 248 -4.51 3.18 -4.19
C VAL A 248 -3.67 3.03 -2.93
N HIS A 249 -4.21 3.40 -1.77
CA HIS A 249 -3.53 3.26 -0.48
C HIS A 249 -4.07 2.09 0.34
N ALA A 250 -5.39 1.88 0.32
CA ALA A 250 -6.01 0.79 1.08
C ALA A 250 -7.25 0.26 0.38
N ILE A 251 -7.52 -1.03 0.61
CA ILE A 251 -8.75 -1.70 0.20
C ILE A 251 -9.40 -2.42 1.39
N ALA A 252 -10.71 -2.66 1.29
CA ALA A 252 -11.49 -3.49 2.21
C ALA A 252 -12.54 -4.30 1.44
N ALA A 253 -12.99 -5.41 1.99
CA ALA A 253 -14.08 -6.21 1.44
C ALA A 253 -15.31 -6.13 2.35
N ASP A 254 -16.49 -5.93 1.77
CA ASP A 254 -17.74 -6.11 2.52
C ASP A 254 -18.19 -7.59 2.54
N SER A 255 -19.17 -7.91 3.40
CA SER A 255 -19.69 -9.28 3.53
C SER A 255 -20.43 -9.80 2.30
N ALA A 256 -20.69 -8.95 1.30
CA ALA A 256 -21.28 -9.34 0.03
C ALA A 256 -20.20 -9.57 -1.06
N GLY A 257 -18.92 -9.44 -0.70
CA GLY A 257 -17.77 -9.62 -1.58
C GLY A 257 -17.48 -8.40 -2.46
N ASN A 258 -18.08 -7.25 -2.19
CA ASN A 258 -17.73 -6.00 -2.87
C ASN A 258 -16.44 -5.43 -2.29
N VAL A 259 -15.73 -4.63 -3.08
CA VAL A 259 -14.45 -4.03 -2.69
C VAL A 259 -14.62 -2.53 -2.48
N LEU A 260 -14.22 -2.04 -1.32
CA LEU A 260 -14.05 -0.62 -1.05
C LEU A 260 -12.58 -0.24 -1.22
N ILE A 261 -12.33 0.92 -1.83
CA ILE A 261 -11.00 1.41 -2.18
C ILE A 261 -10.89 2.84 -1.68
N THR A 262 -9.75 3.21 -1.11
CA THR A 262 -9.41 4.61 -0.85
C THR A 262 -7.97 4.92 -1.22
N GLY A 263 -7.72 6.20 -1.47
CA GLY A 263 -6.41 6.71 -1.84
C GLY A 263 -6.48 8.19 -2.15
N ARG A 264 -5.68 8.61 -3.13
CA ARG A 264 -5.72 9.98 -3.66
C ARG A 264 -5.69 10.00 -5.19
N THR A 265 -6.28 11.02 -5.76
CA THR A 265 -6.17 11.35 -7.19
C THR A 265 -5.63 12.76 -7.33
N LEU A 266 -4.78 12.98 -8.33
CA LEU A 266 -4.34 14.32 -8.75
C LEU A 266 -5.24 14.88 -9.87
N GLY A 267 -6.18 14.07 -10.36
CA GLY A 267 -7.11 14.40 -11.43
C GLY A 267 -8.57 14.43 -10.99
N ASP A 268 -9.45 14.13 -11.94
CA ASP A 268 -10.90 14.16 -11.78
C ASP A 268 -11.53 12.78 -12.01
N LEU A 269 -11.73 12.02 -10.94
CA LEU A 269 -12.34 10.68 -10.97
C LEU A 269 -13.86 10.69 -10.87
N SER A 270 -14.46 11.71 -10.25
CA SER A 270 -15.92 11.75 -10.06
C SER A 270 -16.55 13.16 -10.07
N GLY A 271 -15.89 14.13 -10.70
CA GLY A 271 -16.46 15.39 -11.17
C GLY A 271 -16.04 16.67 -10.45
N ASN A 272 -15.01 16.69 -9.60
CA ASN A 272 -14.45 17.92 -8.99
C ASN A 272 -13.05 17.68 -8.42
N SER A 273 -12.00 18.09 -9.15
CA SER A 273 -10.66 18.24 -8.57
C SER A 273 -10.54 19.58 -7.86
N ALA A 274 -10.28 19.59 -6.54
CA ALA A 274 -10.32 20.81 -5.72
C ALA A 274 -8.95 21.43 -5.44
N GLY A 275 -7.86 20.72 -5.72
CA GLY A 275 -6.51 21.12 -5.29
C GLY A 275 -5.39 20.30 -5.92
N ALA A 276 -4.32 20.07 -5.15
CA ALA A 276 -3.15 19.34 -5.61
C ALA A 276 -3.37 17.82 -5.61
N SER A 277 -4.17 17.30 -4.68
CA SER A 277 -4.69 15.94 -4.70
C SER A 277 -5.92 15.85 -3.82
N ASP A 278 -6.91 15.05 -4.22
CA ASP A 278 -8.13 14.84 -3.44
C ASP A 278 -8.22 13.39 -2.93
N VAL A 279 -8.99 13.20 -1.86
CA VAL A 279 -9.39 11.87 -1.42
C VAL A 279 -10.41 11.32 -2.41
N TYR A 280 -10.32 10.03 -2.72
CA TYR A 280 -11.45 9.30 -3.28
C TYR A 280 -11.80 8.07 -2.44
N VAL A 281 -13.08 7.70 -2.49
CA VAL A 281 -13.59 6.41 -2.06
C VAL A 281 -14.33 5.81 -3.25
N ARG A 282 -14.04 4.55 -3.56
CA ARG A 282 -14.64 3.82 -4.67
C ARG A 282 -15.16 2.47 -4.20
N LYS A 283 -16.28 2.04 -4.76
CA LYS A 283 -16.81 0.69 -4.58
C LYS A 283 -16.84 -0.06 -5.89
N LEU A 284 -16.25 -1.26 -5.90
CA LEU A 284 -16.44 -2.26 -6.95
C LEU A 284 -17.40 -3.33 -6.43
N ASP A 285 -18.27 -3.84 -7.29
CA ASP A 285 -19.05 -5.03 -6.96
C ASP A 285 -18.17 -6.29 -6.94
N LYS A 286 -18.75 -7.42 -6.53
CA LYS A 286 -18.02 -8.70 -6.44
C LYS A 286 -17.44 -9.20 -7.78
N LEU A 287 -17.91 -8.67 -8.91
CA LEU A 287 -17.47 -9.00 -10.26
C LEU A 287 -16.40 -8.02 -10.77
N GLY A 288 -15.98 -7.04 -9.96
CA GLY A 288 -14.99 -6.03 -10.33
C GLY A 288 -15.57 -4.86 -11.11
N VAL A 289 -16.90 -4.68 -11.13
CA VAL A 289 -17.55 -3.56 -11.83
C VAL A 289 -17.73 -2.39 -10.87
N GLU A 290 -17.34 -1.19 -11.30
CA GLU A 290 -17.55 0.02 -10.49
C GLU A 290 -19.04 0.24 -10.20
N SER A 291 -19.36 0.33 -8.90
CA SER A 291 -20.69 0.69 -8.41
C SER A 291 -20.83 2.21 -8.24
N TRP A 292 -19.82 2.85 -7.65
CA TRP A 292 -19.77 4.28 -7.44
C TRP A 292 -18.36 4.73 -7.08
N THR A 293 -18.10 6.02 -7.31
CA THR A 293 -16.93 6.74 -6.82
C THR A 293 -17.36 8.07 -6.22
N VAL A 294 -16.75 8.43 -5.10
CA VAL A 294 -16.90 9.74 -4.45
C VAL A 294 -15.52 10.33 -4.25
N GLN A 295 -15.29 11.51 -4.83
CA GLN A 295 -14.09 12.33 -4.65
C GLN A 295 -14.43 13.57 -3.81
N PHE A 296 -13.54 13.94 -2.90
CA PHE A 296 -13.66 15.14 -2.08
C PHE A 296 -12.29 15.61 -1.57
N GLY A 297 -12.13 16.93 -1.48
CA GLY A 297 -10.90 17.57 -1.03
C GLY A 297 -11.06 19.08 -0.88
N THR A 298 -9.95 19.75 -0.61
CA THR A 298 -9.83 21.21 -0.51
C THR A 298 -8.84 21.72 -1.57
N SER A 299 -8.44 22.99 -1.50
CA SER A 299 -7.33 23.50 -2.34
C SER A 299 -5.96 22.90 -1.99
N GLY A 300 -5.88 22.13 -0.91
CA GLY A 300 -4.68 21.47 -0.43
C GLY A 300 -4.38 20.14 -1.13
N ALA A 301 -3.57 19.34 -0.45
CA ALA A 301 -3.33 17.95 -0.82
C ALA A 301 -3.94 17.07 0.26
N GLU A 302 -4.94 16.29 -0.11
CA GLU A 302 -5.60 15.32 0.75
C GLU A 302 -5.40 13.89 0.21
N GLN A 303 -5.42 12.92 1.11
CA GLN A 303 -5.27 11.50 0.79
C GLN A 303 -6.00 10.62 1.79
N GLY A 304 -6.71 9.61 1.30
CA GLY A 304 -7.30 8.56 2.11
C GLY A 304 -6.27 7.47 2.39
N MET A 305 -5.96 7.22 3.67
CA MET A 305 -4.87 6.31 4.04
C MET A 305 -5.33 4.89 4.38
N ALA A 306 -6.57 4.74 4.86
CA ALA A 306 -7.09 3.47 5.34
C ALA A 306 -8.61 3.38 5.16
N ILE A 307 -9.10 2.17 4.93
CA ILE A 307 -10.52 1.83 4.84
C ILE A 307 -10.74 0.44 5.44
N ALA A 308 -11.91 0.20 6.03
CA ALA A 308 -12.28 -1.06 6.69
C ALA A 308 -13.77 -1.34 6.52
#